data_AF-A0A8E0VJU0-F1
#
_entry.id   AF-A0A8E0VJU0-F1
#
_cell.length_a   1.000
_cell.length_b   1.000
_cell.length_c   1.000
_cell.angle_alpha   90.00
_cell.angle_beta   90.00
_cell.angle_gamma   90.00
#
_symmetry.space_group_name_H-M   'P 1'
#
loop_
_entity.id
_entity.type
_entity.pdbx_description
1 polymer ?
#
loop_
_entity_poly.entity_id
_entity_poly.type
_entity_poly.pdbx_seq_one_letter_code
_entity_poly.pdbx_strand_id
1 'polypeptide(L)'
;MGDINLLKPLALFEQLFERRSRIEDRKNDEHAPFNVSINVLQSCHGSSLIKLGNTEVICGVKVKVLPDAVDAGCIVCNVELAGLTNRSTHSNIPSREAQILSSSLQRLITTTICPNVSKHLNIYAHNNPQQAVGSYVIKVDVVVLHDDGCLLDACVPAVLTSLLSLSWPKLSGSSGTVTDVSNCKLYEQLTPIEMQKLPVLDWPVTLSFCFIPQMIALKSGTSPLICQPSRRELTLWDTDAGPGYITVSCNSGNILELSMINALMPSLPENVSSTECKLSGSDVSKWQTLIKEATNYASGMKAAILNALDTMVTK
;
A
#
# COMPACT_ATOMS: atom_id res chain seq x y z
N MET A 1 5.37 44.79 3.52
CA MET A 1 5.26 43.38 3.96
C MET A 1 5.60 42.54 2.76
N GLY A 2 6.89 42.25 2.58
CA GLY A 2 7.43 41.64 1.35
C GLY A 2 7.31 40.13 1.37
N ASP A 3 7.24 39.57 0.16
CA ASP A 3 7.10 38.16 -0.16
C ASP A 3 8.11 37.25 0.55
N ILE A 4 7.66 36.60 1.62
CA ILE A 4 8.45 35.64 2.43
C ILE A 4 8.32 34.20 1.89
N ASN A 5 7.68 34.01 0.73
CA ASN A 5 7.36 32.68 0.18
C ASN A 5 8.37 32.20 -0.87
N LEU A 6 9.26 33.06 -1.38
CA LEU A 6 10.25 32.69 -2.42
C LEU A 6 11.66 32.43 -1.89
N LEU A 7 12.00 32.86 -0.66
CA LEU A 7 13.33 32.65 -0.04
C LEU A 7 13.46 31.34 0.76
N LYS A 8 12.36 30.63 1.02
CA LYS A 8 12.36 29.39 1.82
C LYS A 8 12.91 28.15 1.11
N PRO A 9 12.75 27.93 -0.21
CA PRO A 9 13.25 26.72 -0.87
C PRO A 9 14.76 26.60 -0.77
N LEU A 10 15.50 27.69 -1.02
CA LEU A 10 16.96 27.69 -0.99
C LEU A 10 17.50 27.56 0.45
N ALA A 11 16.94 28.29 1.42
CA ALA A 11 17.35 28.18 2.81
C ALA A 11 17.06 26.78 3.40
N LEU A 12 15.98 26.14 2.94
CA LEU A 12 15.63 24.77 3.36
C LEU A 12 16.50 23.73 2.63
N PHE A 13 16.85 23.98 1.36
CA PHE A 13 17.85 23.21 0.62
C PHE A 13 19.23 23.28 1.32
N GLU A 14 19.68 24.47 1.70
CA GLU A 14 20.89 24.67 2.52
C GLU A 14 20.76 23.99 3.89
N GLN A 15 19.59 24.01 4.53
CA GLN A 15 19.39 23.31 5.80
C GLN A 15 19.48 21.77 5.65
N LEU A 16 18.82 21.21 4.64
CA LEU A 16 18.83 19.77 4.36
C LEU A 16 20.24 19.28 3.97
N PHE A 17 20.94 20.04 3.12
CA PHE A 17 22.20 19.58 2.52
C PHE A 17 23.46 20.15 3.18
N GLU A 18 23.44 21.36 3.74
CA GLU A 18 24.59 21.98 4.44
C GLU A 18 24.52 21.78 5.96
N ARG A 19 23.34 21.97 6.59
CA ARG A 19 23.17 21.80 8.05
C ARG A 19 22.84 20.37 8.49
N ARG A 20 22.62 19.45 7.54
CA ARG A 20 22.46 18.00 7.78
C ARG A 20 21.32 17.62 8.73
N SER A 21 20.29 18.46 8.83
CA SER A 21 19.10 18.19 9.64
C SER A 21 17.89 18.14 8.72
N ARG A 22 17.14 17.03 8.79
CA ARG A 22 15.80 16.96 8.17
C ARG A 22 14.89 17.97 8.85
N ILE A 23 13.86 18.41 8.15
CA ILE A 23 12.86 19.37 8.68
C ILE A 23 12.21 18.81 9.97
N GLU A 24 12.10 17.49 10.06
CA GLU A 24 11.49 16.74 11.16
C GLU A 24 12.54 16.15 12.14
N ASP A 25 13.80 16.60 12.10
CA ASP A 25 14.93 16.09 12.91
C ASP A 25 15.18 14.56 12.83
N ARG A 26 14.64 13.90 11.81
CA ARG A 26 14.91 12.48 11.50
C ARG A 26 16.27 12.33 10.83
N LYS A 27 16.90 11.16 10.97
CA LYS A 27 18.05 10.79 10.13
C LYS A 27 17.58 10.47 8.70
N ASN A 28 18.53 10.48 7.77
CA ASN A 28 18.27 10.21 6.36
C ASN A 28 17.77 8.77 6.13
N ASP A 29 18.35 7.78 6.80
CA ASP A 29 17.96 6.36 6.65
C ASP A 29 16.82 5.94 7.60
N GLU A 30 16.38 6.83 8.49
CA GLU A 30 15.44 6.49 9.55
C GLU A 30 13.99 6.45 9.05
N HIS A 31 13.35 5.30 9.23
CA HIS A 31 11.95 5.09 8.91
C HIS A 31 11.03 5.86 9.86
N ALA A 32 9.90 6.34 9.33
CA ALA A 32 8.87 6.97 10.11
C ALA A 32 8.23 5.97 11.10
N PRO A 33 7.78 6.42 12.29
CA PRO A 33 7.10 5.55 13.23
C PRO A 33 5.83 4.99 12.60
N PHE A 34 5.64 3.68 12.71
CA PHE A 34 4.55 2.94 12.08
C PHE A 34 3.61 2.36 13.12
N ASN A 35 2.37 2.80 13.11
CA ASN A 35 1.30 2.31 13.98
C ASN A 35 0.16 1.72 13.15
N VAL A 36 -0.28 0.52 13.55
CA VAL A 36 -1.38 -0.20 12.90
C VAL A 36 -2.47 -0.45 13.92
N SER A 37 -3.70 -0.14 13.52
CA SER A 37 -4.90 -0.52 14.24
C SER A 37 -5.84 -1.25 13.30
N ILE A 38 -6.35 -2.40 13.74
CA ILE A 38 -7.14 -3.33 12.91
C ILE A 38 -8.58 -3.32 13.44
N ASN A 39 -9.56 -3.51 12.55
CA ASN A 39 -11.01 -3.49 12.82
C ASN A 39 -11.48 -2.20 13.50
N VAL A 40 -11.04 -1.06 12.98
CA VAL A 40 -11.45 0.26 13.47
C VAL A 40 -12.89 0.60 13.08
N LEU A 41 -13.36 0.08 11.94
CA LEU A 41 -14.71 0.29 11.42
C LEU A 41 -15.58 -0.95 11.63
N GLN A 42 -16.58 -0.84 12.52
CA GLN A 42 -17.53 -1.92 12.81
C GLN A 42 -18.49 -2.24 11.66
N SER A 43 -18.72 -1.28 10.76
CA SER A 43 -19.62 -1.44 9.61
C SER A 43 -19.02 -2.23 8.45
N CYS A 44 -17.72 -2.51 8.49
CA CYS A 44 -16.97 -3.19 7.44
C CYS A 44 -16.61 -4.62 7.85
N HIS A 45 -16.42 -5.50 6.89
CA HIS A 45 -16.07 -6.91 7.14
C HIS A 45 -14.57 -7.08 7.47
N GLY A 46 -13.76 -6.10 7.06
CA GLY A 46 -12.38 -5.91 7.46
C GLY A 46 -12.07 -4.42 7.39
N SER A 47 -11.24 -3.93 8.31
CA SER A 47 -10.79 -2.54 8.26
C SER A 47 -9.47 -2.34 8.98
N SER A 48 -8.78 -1.26 8.65
CA SER A 48 -7.55 -0.87 9.32
C SER A 48 -7.36 0.64 9.26
N LEU A 49 -6.66 1.18 10.25
CA LEU A 49 -6.16 2.55 10.26
C LEU A 49 -4.65 2.47 10.49
N ILE A 50 -3.92 3.07 9.57
CA ILE A 50 -2.47 3.13 9.57
C ILE A 50 -2.02 4.56 9.73
N LYS A 51 -1.07 4.75 10.64
CA LYS A 51 -0.36 6.00 10.83
C LYS A 51 1.12 5.77 10.61
N LEU A 52 1.67 6.41 9.58
CA LEU A 52 3.07 6.39 9.21
C LEU A 52 3.63 7.80 9.36
N GLY A 53 4.31 8.06 10.48
CA GLY A 53 4.65 9.43 10.87
C GLY A 53 3.39 10.28 11.03
N ASN A 54 3.26 11.32 10.23
CA ASN A 54 2.08 12.18 10.19
C ASN A 54 1.03 11.71 9.17
N THR A 55 1.42 10.90 8.18
CA THR A 55 0.50 10.38 7.15
C THR A 55 -0.46 9.37 7.77
N GLU A 56 -1.77 9.61 7.60
CA GLU A 56 -2.84 8.80 8.19
C GLU A 56 -3.78 8.32 7.09
N VAL A 57 -4.00 7.00 7.03
CA VAL A 57 -4.82 6.34 6.03
C VAL A 57 -5.74 5.33 6.70
N ILE A 58 -7.02 5.36 6.34
CA ILE A 58 -8.01 4.38 6.77
C ILE A 58 -8.45 3.52 5.58
N CYS A 59 -8.55 2.21 5.77
CA CYS A 59 -9.01 1.27 4.77
C CYS A 59 -10.23 0.50 5.30
N GLY A 60 -11.27 0.40 4.47
CA GLY A 60 -12.47 -0.37 4.74
C GLY A 60 -12.72 -1.39 3.63
N VAL A 61 -13.02 -2.62 4.00
CA VAL A 61 -13.31 -3.69 3.06
C VAL A 61 -14.73 -4.20 3.25
N LYS A 62 -15.47 -4.27 2.15
CA LYS A 62 -16.86 -4.73 2.12
C LYS A 62 -17.07 -5.79 1.05
N VAL A 63 -17.64 -6.91 1.45
CA VAL A 63 -18.03 -7.99 0.55
C VAL A 63 -19.46 -7.73 0.05
N LYS A 64 -19.66 -7.84 -1.27
CA LYS A 64 -20.96 -7.80 -1.93
C LYS A 64 -21.15 -9.05 -2.77
N VAL A 65 -22.40 -9.46 -2.98
CA VAL A 65 -22.74 -10.55 -3.88
C VAL A 65 -23.12 -9.98 -5.24
N LEU A 66 -22.53 -10.51 -6.30
CA LEU A 66 -22.93 -10.23 -7.67
C LEU A 66 -23.81 -11.41 -8.16
N PRO A 67 -25.15 -11.21 -8.25
CA PRO A 67 -26.05 -12.25 -8.70
C PRO A 67 -25.80 -12.59 -10.18
N ASP A 68 -25.95 -13.86 -10.53
CA ASP A 68 -25.91 -14.40 -11.91
C ASP A 68 -24.59 -14.26 -12.68
N ALA A 69 -23.55 -13.70 -12.08
CA ALA A 69 -22.21 -13.60 -12.68
C ALA A 69 -21.31 -14.73 -12.15
N VAL A 70 -21.19 -15.80 -12.94
CA VAL A 70 -20.32 -16.95 -12.63
C VAL A 70 -18.87 -16.63 -13.01
N ASP A 71 -17.91 -17.06 -12.20
CA ASP A 71 -16.47 -16.86 -12.39
C ASP A 71 -16.01 -15.39 -12.49
N ALA A 72 -16.88 -14.44 -12.12
CA ALA A 72 -16.64 -13.00 -12.20
C ALA A 72 -16.13 -12.40 -10.87
N GLY A 73 -15.73 -13.25 -9.92
CA GLY A 73 -15.24 -12.81 -8.62
C GLY A 73 -14.04 -11.86 -8.75
N CYS A 74 -14.17 -10.66 -8.20
CA CYS A 74 -13.14 -9.63 -8.31
C CYS A 74 -12.96 -8.84 -7.01
N ILE A 75 -11.74 -8.33 -6.82
CA ILE A 75 -11.43 -7.30 -5.84
C ILE A 75 -11.31 -5.99 -6.59
N VAL A 76 -11.99 -4.95 -6.11
CA VAL A 76 -11.93 -3.59 -6.65
C VAL A 76 -11.42 -2.67 -5.56
N CYS A 77 -10.28 -2.03 -5.82
CA CYS A 77 -9.64 -1.06 -4.95
C CYS A 77 -9.89 0.36 -5.44
N ASN A 78 -10.29 1.24 -4.54
CA ASN A 78 -10.48 2.66 -4.78
C ASN A 78 -9.79 3.46 -3.68
N VAL A 79 -9.03 4.48 -4.07
CA VAL A 79 -8.37 5.41 -3.16
C VAL A 79 -8.99 6.78 -3.32
N GLU A 80 -9.39 7.37 -2.21
CA GLU A 80 -9.94 8.72 -2.14
C GLU A 80 -9.08 9.57 -1.21
N LEU A 81 -8.68 10.75 -1.70
CA LEU A 81 -8.06 11.77 -0.87
C LEU A 81 -9.18 12.58 -0.25
N ALA A 82 -9.36 12.50 1.06
CA ALA A 82 -10.36 13.30 1.75
C ALA A 82 -10.06 14.79 1.54
N GLY A 83 -11.10 15.63 1.45
CA GLY A 83 -10.93 17.09 1.33
C GLY A 83 -10.19 17.74 2.53
N LEU A 84 -9.91 16.97 3.57
CA LEU A 84 -9.09 17.36 4.73
C LEU A 84 -7.58 17.24 4.47
N THR A 85 -7.18 16.45 3.47
CA THR A 85 -5.76 16.17 3.15
C THR A 85 -5.05 17.38 2.56
N ASN A 86 -5.73 18.17 1.73
CA ASN A 86 -5.17 19.36 1.13
C ASN A 86 -6.25 20.39 0.79
N ARG A 87 -5.95 21.68 0.99
CA ARG A 87 -6.91 22.78 0.73
C ARG A 87 -7.28 22.90 -0.75
N SER A 88 -6.48 22.32 -1.65
CA SER A 88 -6.70 22.37 -3.10
C SER A 88 -7.41 21.14 -3.68
N THR A 89 -7.75 20.12 -2.88
CA THR A 89 -8.46 18.94 -3.39
C THR A 89 -9.95 19.24 -3.51
N HIS A 90 -10.47 19.25 -4.73
CA HIS A 90 -11.90 19.32 -4.98
C HIS A 90 -12.53 17.95 -4.75
N SER A 91 -13.51 17.85 -3.84
CA SER A 91 -14.06 16.55 -3.41
C SER A 91 -14.79 15.74 -4.49
N ASN A 92 -15.14 16.36 -5.61
CA ASN A 92 -16.04 15.74 -6.60
C ASN A 92 -15.30 15.11 -7.79
N ILE A 93 -14.01 15.40 -7.98
CA ILE A 93 -13.21 14.83 -9.07
C ILE A 93 -12.05 14.08 -8.44
N PRO A 94 -11.91 12.76 -8.71
CA PRO A 94 -10.76 12.01 -8.20
C PRO A 94 -9.47 12.67 -8.71
N SER A 95 -8.57 12.99 -7.79
CA SER A 95 -7.29 13.59 -8.16
C SER A 95 -6.46 12.59 -8.97
N ARG A 96 -5.56 13.10 -9.82
CA ARG A 96 -4.63 12.26 -10.58
C ARG A 96 -3.82 11.34 -9.65
N GLU A 97 -3.42 11.86 -8.50
CA GLU A 97 -2.71 11.11 -7.46
C GLU A 97 -3.57 9.96 -6.91
N ALA A 98 -4.84 10.23 -6.58
CA ALA A 98 -5.79 9.19 -6.14
C ALA A 98 -5.94 8.06 -7.17
N GLN A 99 -6.05 8.41 -8.45
CA GLN A 99 -6.20 7.46 -9.55
C GLN A 99 -4.95 6.59 -9.74
N ILE A 100 -3.76 7.20 -9.66
CA ILE A 100 -2.48 6.47 -9.74
C ILE A 100 -2.36 5.51 -8.56
N LEU A 101 -2.65 5.96 -7.34
CA LEU A 101 -2.62 5.10 -6.14
C LEU A 101 -3.62 3.94 -6.27
N SER A 102 -4.85 4.21 -6.71
CA SER A 102 -5.88 3.19 -6.91
C SER A 102 -5.42 2.13 -7.91
N SER A 103 -4.87 2.56 -9.05
CA SER A 103 -4.36 1.65 -10.09
C SER A 103 -3.16 0.82 -9.61
N SER A 104 -2.21 1.46 -8.92
CA SER A 104 -1.03 0.78 -8.37
C SER A 104 -1.41 -0.25 -7.30
N LEU A 105 -2.32 0.08 -6.39
CA LEU A 105 -2.83 -0.85 -5.38
C LEU A 105 -3.63 -1.99 -6.02
N GLN A 106 -4.51 -1.68 -6.98
CA GLN A 106 -5.27 -2.70 -7.71
C GLN A 106 -4.33 -3.71 -8.40
N ARG A 107 -3.25 -3.22 -9.02
CA ARG A 107 -2.23 -4.09 -9.62
C ARG A 107 -1.55 -4.94 -8.55
N LEU A 108 -1.05 -4.36 -7.46
CA LEU A 108 -0.41 -5.12 -6.37
C LEU A 108 -1.33 -6.19 -5.77
N ILE A 109 -2.61 -5.89 -5.53
CA ILE A 109 -3.57 -6.86 -4.99
C ILE A 109 -3.72 -8.05 -5.94
N THR A 110 -3.91 -7.78 -7.23
CA THR A 110 -4.19 -8.82 -8.23
C THR A 110 -2.97 -9.65 -8.61
N THR A 111 -1.77 -9.06 -8.57
CA THR A 111 -0.53 -9.77 -8.96
C THR A 111 0.17 -10.45 -7.78
N THR A 112 0.14 -9.85 -6.58
CA THR A 112 0.99 -10.29 -5.45
C THR A 112 0.21 -10.78 -4.24
N ILE A 113 -0.74 -9.98 -3.73
CA ILE A 113 -1.43 -10.28 -2.47
C ILE A 113 -2.35 -11.50 -2.65
N CYS A 114 -3.22 -11.45 -3.66
CA CYS A 114 -4.17 -12.50 -3.98
C CYS A 114 -4.20 -12.71 -5.51
N PRO A 115 -3.28 -13.52 -6.08
CA PRO A 115 -3.44 -13.96 -7.45
C PRO A 115 -4.57 -15.00 -7.56
N ASN A 116 -5.24 -15.05 -8.71
CA ASN A 116 -6.33 -16.00 -9.01
C ASN A 116 -7.58 -15.90 -8.09
N VAL A 117 -7.92 -14.69 -7.68
CA VAL A 117 -9.06 -14.35 -6.80
C VAL A 117 -10.41 -14.91 -7.27
N SER A 118 -10.64 -14.97 -8.59
CA SER A 118 -11.94 -15.40 -9.14
C SER A 118 -12.39 -16.77 -8.64
N LYS A 119 -11.46 -17.73 -8.55
CA LYS A 119 -11.75 -19.09 -8.07
C LYS A 119 -12.18 -19.13 -6.61
N HIS A 120 -11.60 -18.26 -5.78
CA HIS A 120 -11.88 -18.21 -4.34
C HIS A 120 -13.16 -17.45 -4.01
N LEU A 121 -13.65 -16.62 -4.92
CA LEU A 121 -14.82 -15.77 -4.72
C LEU A 121 -16.11 -16.33 -5.32
N ASN A 122 -16.12 -17.56 -5.81
CA ASN A 122 -17.32 -18.17 -6.36
C ASN A 122 -18.27 -18.69 -5.26
N ILE A 123 -19.56 -18.52 -5.50
CA ILE A 123 -20.65 -19.05 -4.69
C ILE A 123 -21.20 -20.28 -5.41
N TYR A 124 -21.12 -21.43 -4.74
CA TYR A 124 -21.55 -22.71 -5.30
C TYR A 124 -22.99 -23.06 -4.89
N ALA A 125 -23.66 -23.84 -5.73
CA ALA A 125 -25.00 -24.35 -5.44
C ALA A 125 -24.94 -25.40 -4.32
N HIS A 126 -25.95 -25.40 -3.44
CA HIS A 126 -26.06 -26.41 -2.37
C HIS A 126 -26.12 -27.84 -2.93
N ASN A 127 -26.83 -28.03 -4.05
CA ASN A 127 -27.09 -29.35 -4.65
C ASN A 127 -25.94 -29.85 -5.53
N ASN A 128 -25.05 -28.96 -5.98
CA ASN A 128 -23.92 -29.32 -6.82
C ASN A 128 -22.73 -28.36 -6.62
N PRO A 129 -21.66 -28.77 -5.92
CA PRO A 129 -20.52 -27.92 -5.61
C PRO A 129 -19.67 -27.56 -6.85
N GLN A 130 -19.97 -28.11 -8.03
CA GLN A 130 -19.30 -27.77 -9.28
C GLN A 130 -20.00 -26.66 -10.08
N GLN A 131 -21.24 -26.33 -9.72
CA GLN A 131 -22.00 -25.27 -10.39
C GLN A 131 -21.97 -24.01 -9.55
N ALA A 132 -21.28 -22.99 -10.05
CA ALA A 132 -21.32 -21.66 -9.47
C ALA A 132 -22.63 -20.96 -9.86
N VAL A 133 -23.25 -20.30 -8.88
CA VAL A 133 -24.55 -19.59 -8.98
C VAL A 133 -24.35 -18.07 -8.87
N GLY A 134 -23.17 -17.63 -8.45
CA GLY A 134 -22.78 -16.23 -8.41
C GLY A 134 -21.35 -16.09 -7.90
N SER A 135 -20.92 -14.84 -7.72
CA SER A 135 -19.60 -14.54 -7.21
C SER A 135 -19.62 -13.38 -6.21
N TYR A 136 -18.68 -13.37 -5.29
CA TYR A 136 -18.41 -12.25 -4.41
C TYR A 136 -17.60 -11.18 -5.15
N VAL A 137 -17.94 -9.93 -4.86
CA VAL A 137 -17.14 -8.75 -5.22
C VAL A 137 -16.69 -8.11 -3.93
N ILE A 138 -15.38 -8.00 -3.77
CA ILE A 138 -14.77 -7.36 -2.61
C ILE A 138 -14.41 -5.94 -2.98
N LYS A 139 -15.03 -4.98 -2.30
CA LYS A 139 -14.70 -3.56 -2.44
C LYS A 139 -13.73 -3.16 -1.34
N VAL A 140 -12.59 -2.64 -1.74
CA VAL A 140 -11.55 -2.09 -0.87
C VAL A 140 -11.56 -0.57 -1.08
N ASP A 141 -12.04 0.15 -0.09
CA ASP A 141 -12.12 1.61 -0.12
C ASP A 141 -11.06 2.17 0.85
N VAL A 142 -10.10 2.89 0.30
CA VAL A 142 -9.00 3.52 1.04
C VAL A 142 -9.24 5.02 1.06
N VAL A 143 -9.26 5.61 2.26
CA VAL A 143 -9.41 7.06 2.43
C VAL A 143 -8.16 7.60 3.12
N VAL A 144 -7.48 8.53 2.45
CA VAL A 144 -6.36 9.27 3.04
C VAL A 144 -6.94 10.39 3.92
N LEU A 145 -6.61 10.39 5.20
CA LEU A 145 -7.07 11.38 6.18
C LEU A 145 -6.09 12.55 6.27
N HIS A 146 -4.79 12.24 6.28
CA HIS A 146 -3.72 13.22 6.31
C HIS A 146 -2.60 12.79 5.35
N ASP A 147 -2.16 13.72 4.50
CA ASP A 147 -1.06 13.50 3.54
C ASP A 147 0.17 14.32 3.94
N ASP A 148 1.16 13.65 4.53
CA ASP A 148 2.50 14.20 4.75
C ASP A 148 3.55 13.46 3.89
N GLY A 149 3.15 12.95 2.72
CA GLY A 149 4.02 12.21 1.80
C GLY A 149 4.00 10.70 2.02
N CYS A 150 4.71 9.98 1.14
CA CYS A 150 4.85 8.52 1.15
C CYS A 150 3.50 7.77 1.18
N LEU A 151 2.51 8.25 0.39
CA LEU A 151 1.15 7.69 0.42
C LEU A 151 1.10 6.19 0.10
N LEU A 152 1.92 5.69 -0.83
CA LEU A 152 1.99 4.26 -1.13
C LEU A 152 2.42 3.44 0.09
N ASP A 153 3.43 3.90 0.84
CA ASP A 153 3.96 3.26 2.05
C ASP A 153 2.93 3.12 3.17
N ALA A 154 1.94 4.02 3.22
CA ALA A 154 0.81 3.90 4.16
C ALA A 154 -0.35 3.08 3.57
N CYS A 155 -0.67 3.26 2.29
CA CYS A 155 -1.81 2.62 1.64
C CYS A 155 -1.63 1.10 1.46
N VAL A 156 -0.44 0.64 1.05
CA VAL A 156 -0.17 -0.80 0.84
C VAL A 156 -0.40 -1.63 2.10
N PRO A 157 0.22 -1.29 3.27
CA PRO A 157 -0.05 -2.03 4.49
C PRO A 157 -1.49 -1.85 4.96
N ALA A 158 -2.17 -0.73 4.65
CA ALA A 158 -3.56 -0.50 5.07
C ALA A 158 -4.49 -1.49 4.36
N VAL A 159 -4.34 -1.61 3.04
CA VAL A 159 -5.04 -2.61 2.23
C VAL A 159 -4.70 -4.01 2.73
N LEU A 160 -3.42 -4.35 2.90
CA LEU A 160 -3.00 -5.68 3.32
C LEU A 160 -3.59 -6.10 4.67
N THR A 161 -3.49 -5.23 5.69
CA THR A 161 -4.03 -5.50 7.03
C THR A 161 -5.56 -5.62 7.02
N SER A 162 -6.24 -4.82 6.20
CA SER A 162 -7.70 -4.89 6.04
C SER A 162 -8.15 -6.18 5.33
N LEU A 163 -7.36 -6.71 4.39
CA LEU A 163 -7.62 -7.99 3.72
C LEU A 163 -7.31 -9.20 4.60
N LEU A 164 -6.29 -9.10 5.47
CA LEU A 164 -5.96 -10.16 6.44
C LEU A 164 -7.01 -10.30 7.55
N SER A 165 -7.60 -9.18 7.99
CA SER A 165 -8.69 -9.16 8.97
C SER A 165 -10.05 -9.52 8.37
N LEU A 166 -10.17 -9.49 7.04
CA LEU A 166 -11.43 -9.74 6.33
C LEU A 166 -11.97 -11.13 6.63
N SER A 167 -13.20 -11.17 7.14
CA SER A 167 -13.96 -12.41 7.30
C SER A 167 -15.44 -12.16 6.98
N TRP A 168 -16.06 -13.10 6.27
CA TRP A 168 -17.47 -13.02 5.91
C TRP A 168 -18.12 -14.41 5.93
N PRO A 169 -19.45 -14.49 6.17
CA PRO A 169 -20.15 -15.77 6.14
C PRO A 169 -20.22 -16.33 4.72
N LYS A 170 -19.95 -17.62 4.59
CA LYS A 170 -20.06 -18.34 3.32
C LYS A 170 -21.53 -18.59 2.99
N LEU A 171 -21.92 -18.13 1.80
CA LEU A 171 -23.25 -18.31 1.22
C LEU A 171 -23.29 -19.53 0.29
N SER A 172 -24.45 -20.16 0.20
CA SER A 172 -24.80 -21.17 -0.80
C SER A 172 -26.02 -20.72 -1.60
N GLY A 173 -26.00 -20.95 -2.91
CA GLY A 173 -27.12 -20.63 -3.80
C GLY A 173 -28.10 -21.78 -3.98
N SER A 174 -29.39 -21.48 -4.13
CA SER A 174 -30.39 -22.45 -4.61
C SER A 174 -30.41 -22.47 -6.15
N SER A 175 -30.28 -23.65 -6.78
CA SER A 175 -30.22 -23.81 -8.25
C SER A 175 -31.58 -23.73 -8.96
N GLY A 176 -32.50 -22.90 -8.48
CA GLY A 176 -33.84 -22.73 -9.07
C GLY A 176 -33.84 -21.70 -10.19
N THR A 177 -34.40 -22.03 -11.36
CA THR A 177 -34.67 -21.06 -12.43
C THR A 177 -35.56 -19.94 -11.90
N VAL A 178 -35.05 -18.71 -11.92
CA VAL A 178 -35.69 -17.52 -11.37
C VAL A 178 -36.90 -17.13 -12.22
N THR A 179 -38.09 -17.53 -11.79
CA THR A 179 -39.33 -16.79 -12.08
C THR A 179 -39.88 -16.31 -10.73
N ASP A 180 -39.79 -14.99 -10.51
CA ASP A 180 -40.52 -14.23 -9.49
C ASP A 180 -40.10 -14.33 -8.02
N VAL A 181 -38.80 -14.37 -7.72
CA VAL A 181 -38.32 -14.17 -6.34
C VAL A 181 -37.22 -13.11 -6.28
N SER A 182 -37.38 -12.13 -5.38
CA SER A 182 -36.37 -11.11 -5.06
C SER A 182 -34.98 -11.73 -4.83
N ASN A 183 -33.93 -11.18 -5.46
CA ASN A 183 -32.54 -11.67 -5.43
C ASN A 183 -32.00 -12.00 -4.03
N CYS A 184 -32.55 -11.39 -2.97
CA CYS A 184 -32.17 -11.64 -1.57
C CYS A 184 -32.54 -13.05 -1.06
N LYS A 185 -33.47 -13.78 -1.70
CA LYS A 185 -33.87 -15.13 -1.28
C LYS A 185 -33.12 -16.25 -2.02
N LEU A 186 -32.19 -15.92 -2.92
CA LEU A 186 -31.44 -16.89 -3.73
C LEU A 186 -30.18 -17.41 -3.03
N TYR A 187 -29.69 -16.68 -2.03
CA TYR A 187 -28.46 -16.99 -1.31
C TYR A 187 -28.75 -17.13 0.18
N GLU A 188 -28.51 -18.33 0.70
CA GLU A 188 -28.70 -18.64 2.11
C GLU A 188 -27.33 -18.80 2.78
N GLN A 189 -27.26 -18.44 4.06
CA GLN A 189 -26.07 -18.71 4.87
C GLN A 189 -26.01 -20.21 5.17
N LEU A 190 -24.82 -20.80 5.04
CA LEU A 190 -24.61 -22.18 5.44
C LEU A 190 -24.85 -22.32 6.96
N THR A 191 -25.56 -23.38 7.35
CA THR A 191 -25.72 -23.80 8.74
C THR A 191 -24.93 -25.10 8.95
N PRO A 192 -23.84 -25.14 9.74
CA PRO A 192 -23.29 -24.09 10.61
C PRO A 192 -22.62 -22.93 9.84
N ILE A 193 -22.57 -21.74 10.46
CA ILE A 193 -21.97 -20.53 9.88
C ILE A 193 -20.47 -20.75 9.67
N GLU A 194 -20.10 -21.06 8.43
CA GLU A 194 -18.70 -21.12 8.00
C GLU A 194 -18.23 -19.71 7.63
N MET A 195 -17.25 -19.18 8.35
CA MET A 195 -16.60 -17.93 7.97
C MET A 195 -15.52 -18.21 6.93
N GLN A 196 -15.61 -17.51 5.80
CA GLN A 196 -14.61 -17.52 4.75
C GLN A 196 -13.60 -16.40 4.97
N LYS A 197 -12.32 -16.71 4.76
CA LYS A 197 -11.20 -15.75 4.72
C LYS A 197 -10.54 -15.79 3.34
N LEU A 198 -9.90 -14.69 2.97
CA LEU A 198 -9.07 -14.64 1.76
C LEU A 198 -7.71 -15.32 2.02
N PRO A 199 -7.21 -16.15 1.08
CA PRO A 199 -5.83 -16.58 1.10
C PRO A 199 -4.94 -15.43 0.61
N VAL A 200 -4.14 -14.86 1.51
CA VAL A 200 -3.07 -13.91 1.18
C VAL A 200 -1.77 -14.68 0.98
N LEU A 201 -1.21 -14.64 -0.22
CA LEU A 201 0.01 -15.40 -0.56
C LEU A 201 1.28 -14.67 -0.15
N ASP A 202 1.33 -13.37 -0.43
CA ASP A 202 2.52 -12.55 -0.21
C ASP A 202 2.19 -11.20 0.40
N TRP A 203 3.19 -10.62 1.05
CA TRP A 203 3.09 -9.40 1.83
C TRP A 203 3.99 -8.34 1.20
N PRO A 204 3.48 -7.56 0.22
CA PRO A 204 4.24 -6.46 -0.34
C PRO A 204 4.37 -5.34 0.69
N VAL A 205 5.57 -4.78 0.80
CA VAL A 205 5.85 -3.54 1.53
C VAL A 205 6.54 -2.57 0.58
N THR A 206 6.01 -1.35 0.51
CA THR A 206 6.61 -0.26 -0.25
C THR A 206 7.47 0.62 0.65
N LEU A 207 8.63 1.02 0.13
CA LEU A 207 9.47 2.04 0.72
C LEU A 207 9.70 3.14 -0.32
N SER A 208 9.23 4.34 0.00
CA SER A 208 9.44 5.55 -0.77
C SER A 208 10.77 6.18 -0.38
N PHE A 209 11.52 6.65 -1.37
CA PHE A 209 12.87 7.12 -1.18
C PHE A 209 13.27 8.22 -2.17
N CYS A 210 14.32 8.97 -1.80
CA CYS A 210 14.98 9.90 -2.70
C CYS A 210 16.51 9.75 -2.63
N PHE A 211 17.20 9.89 -3.76
CA PHE A 211 18.66 9.91 -3.76
C PHE A 211 19.21 11.31 -3.57
N ILE A 212 20.21 11.43 -2.70
CA ILE A 212 20.97 12.66 -2.52
C ILE A 212 22.02 12.76 -3.64
N PRO A 213 22.16 13.92 -4.31
CA PRO A 213 23.22 14.14 -5.29
C PRO A 213 24.60 13.78 -4.74
N GLN A 214 25.37 13.01 -5.50
CA GLN A 214 26.64 12.42 -5.04
C GLN A 214 27.67 13.46 -4.60
N MET A 215 27.67 14.64 -5.23
CA MET A 215 28.54 15.76 -4.86
C MET A 215 28.30 16.26 -3.43
N ILE A 216 27.07 16.11 -2.93
CA ILE A 216 26.68 16.50 -1.59
C ILE A 216 26.93 15.36 -0.61
N ALA A 217 26.59 14.12 -0.99
CA ALA A 217 26.80 12.93 -0.15
C ALA A 217 28.29 12.72 0.20
N LEU A 218 29.20 12.89 -0.76
CA LEU A 218 30.65 12.72 -0.55
C LEU A 218 31.26 13.78 0.38
N LYS A 219 30.75 15.02 0.34
CA LYS A 219 31.23 16.11 1.20
C LYS A 219 30.75 15.96 2.65
N SER A 220 29.61 15.31 2.86
CA SER A 220 28.90 15.28 4.13
C SER A 220 29.07 13.97 4.91
N GLY A 221 29.51 12.88 4.27
CA GLY A 221 29.64 11.57 4.90
C GLY A 221 28.30 10.97 5.36
N THR A 222 27.19 11.53 4.89
CA THR A 222 25.84 11.05 5.18
C THR A 222 25.48 9.91 4.24
N SER A 223 24.46 9.14 4.62
CA SER A 223 23.90 8.16 3.71
C SER A 223 23.42 8.81 2.42
N PRO A 224 23.54 8.13 1.28
CA PRO A 224 23.20 8.67 -0.04
C PRO A 224 21.69 8.67 -0.31
N LEU A 225 20.88 8.27 0.67
CA LEU A 225 19.46 7.97 0.54
C LEU A 225 18.67 8.73 1.60
N ILE A 226 17.51 9.27 1.23
CA ILE A 226 16.49 9.70 2.19
C ILE A 226 15.34 8.71 2.11
N CYS A 227 15.10 8.00 3.21
CA CYS A 227 13.95 7.14 3.41
C CYS A 227 12.75 7.97 3.85
N GLN A 228 11.61 7.71 3.21
CA GLN A 228 10.31 8.28 3.55
C GLN A 228 10.33 9.81 3.67
N PRO A 229 10.55 10.51 2.53
CA PRO A 229 10.51 11.96 2.50
C PRO A 229 9.10 12.48 2.83
N SER A 230 9.04 13.54 3.63
CA SER A 230 7.80 14.26 3.94
C SER A 230 7.25 14.97 2.70
N ARG A 231 5.98 15.41 2.73
CA ARG A 231 5.38 16.18 1.62
C ARG A 231 6.18 17.44 1.32
N ARG A 232 6.69 18.11 2.37
CA ARG A 232 7.54 19.31 2.23
C ARG A 232 8.86 19.00 1.53
N GLU A 233 9.51 17.90 1.90
CA GLU A 233 10.74 17.45 1.24
C GLU A 233 10.49 17.08 -0.23
N LEU A 234 9.38 16.38 -0.53
CA LEU A 234 9.00 16.02 -1.90
C LEU A 234 8.69 17.25 -2.77
N THR A 235 8.03 18.27 -2.24
CA THR A 235 7.73 19.50 -3.00
C THR A 235 8.98 20.31 -3.37
N LEU A 236 10.08 20.10 -2.65
CA LEU A 236 11.36 20.79 -2.87
C LEU A 236 12.33 19.93 -3.70
N TRP A 237 11.94 18.71 -4.05
CA TRP A 237 12.80 17.76 -4.71
C TRP A 237 12.87 18.04 -6.21
N ASP A 238 13.76 18.96 -6.60
CA ASP A 238 14.02 19.36 -7.99
C ASP A 238 15.40 18.86 -8.49
N THR A 239 15.95 17.84 -7.83
CA THR A 239 17.23 17.25 -8.25
C THR A 239 17.05 16.25 -9.39
N ASP A 240 18.06 16.10 -10.25
CA ASP A 240 18.10 15.15 -11.38
C ASP A 240 17.72 13.69 -11.01
N ALA A 241 17.86 13.32 -9.73
CA ALA A 241 17.29 12.10 -9.16
C ALA A 241 15.94 12.43 -8.47
N GLY A 242 14.84 12.28 -9.20
CA GLY A 242 13.49 12.39 -8.66
C GLY A 242 13.15 11.32 -7.60
N PRO A 243 12.03 11.47 -6.87
CA PRO A 243 11.59 10.51 -5.88
C PRO A 243 11.21 9.17 -6.53
N GLY A 244 11.41 8.09 -5.80
CA GLY A 244 11.01 6.76 -6.21
C GLY A 244 10.41 5.94 -5.09
N TYR A 245 9.94 4.75 -5.46
CA TYR A 245 9.51 3.75 -4.50
C TYR A 245 9.98 2.37 -4.95
N ILE A 246 10.28 1.53 -3.96
CA ILE A 246 10.60 0.12 -4.14
C ILE A 246 9.57 -0.71 -3.38
N THR A 247 9.01 -1.71 -4.03
CA THR A 247 8.10 -2.68 -3.41
C THR A 247 8.82 -4.01 -3.26
N VAL A 248 8.93 -4.50 -2.04
CA VAL A 248 9.61 -5.76 -1.73
C VAL A 248 8.60 -6.74 -1.13
N SER A 249 8.70 -8.00 -1.54
CA SER A 249 7.98 -9.12 -0.92
C SER A 249 8.60 -9.45 0.43
N CYS A 250 7.82 -9.41 1.53
CA CYS A 250 8.34 -9.82 2.83
C CYS A 250 8.65 -11.32 2.93
N ASN A 251 8.02 -12.19 2.11
CA ASN A 251 8.22 -13.63 2.20
C ASN A 251 9.45 -14.08 1.42
N SER A 252 9.63 -13.56 0.21
CA SER A 252 10.73 -13.96 -0.68
C SER A 252 11.92 -13.01 -0.64
N GLY A 253 11.73 -11.78 -0.14
CA GLY A 253 12.72 -10.71 -0.25
C GLY A 253 12.91 -10.20 -1.68
N ASN A 254 12.12 -10.69 -2.65
CA ASN A 254 12.22 -10.28 -4.04
C ASN A 254 11.64 -8.87 -4.23
N ILE A 255 12.22 -8.15 -5.18
CA ILE A 255 11.70 -6.86 -5.62
C ILE A 255 10.54 -7.10 -6.56
N LEU A 256 9.36 -6.66 -6.16
CA LEU A 256 8.12 -6.78 -6.95
C LEU A 256 8.01 -5.64 -7.96
N GLU A 257 8.39 -4.44 -7.53
CA GLU A 257 8.32 -3.24 -8.35
C GLU A 257 9.36 -2.22 -7.90
N LEU A 258 9.94 -1.52 -8.86
CA LEU A 258 10.82 -0.38 -8.62
C LEU A 258 10.48 0.69 -9.65
N SER A 259 10.17 1.89 -9.18
CA SER A 259 9.76 3.01 -10.02
C SER A 259 10.37 4.30 -9.51
N MET A 260 10.79 5.15 -10.46
CA MET A 260 11.29 6.49 -10.19
C MET A 260 10.45 7.48 -11.00
N ILE A 261 10.02 8.56 -10.38
CA ILE A 261 9.20 9.59 -11.01
C ILE A 261 10.12 10.69 -11.51
N ASN A 262 10.03 11.02 -12.81
CA ASN A 262 10.74 12.14 -13.45
C ASN A 262 12.28 12.11 -13.29
N ALA A 263 12.88 10.93 -13.11
CA ALA A 263 14.32 10.78 -12.92
C ALA A 263 14.94 9.86 -13.97
N LEU A 264 16.20 10.14 -14.33
CA LEU A 264 17.02 9.20 -15.08
C LEU A 264 17.55 8.17 -14.07
N MET A 265 17.13 6.91 -14.20
CA MET A 265 17.61 5.81 -13.34
C MET A 265 19.13 5.70 -13.48
N PRO A 266 19.92 6.10 -12.46
CA PRO A 266 21.36 5.98 -12.55
C PRO A 266 21.69 4.49 -12.50
N SER A 267 22.14 3.96 -13.65
CA SER A 267 22.76 2.64 -13.82
C SER A 267 22.14 1.53 -12.97
N LEU A 268 20.91 1.13 -13.32
CA LEU A 268 20.32 -0.11 -12.80
C LEU A 268 21.28 -1.29 -13.08
N PRO A 269 21.67 -2.08 -12.06
CA PRO A 269 22.33 -3.34 -12.31
C PRO A 269 21.39 -4.26 -13.10
N GLU A 270 21.89 -4.90 -14.14
CA GLU A 270 21.10 -5.84 -14.97
C GLU A 270 20.58 -7.05 -14.17
N ASN A 271 21.13 -7.31 -12.97
CA ASN A 271 20.72 -8.38 -12.06
C ASN A 271 20.54 -7.85 -10.63
N VAL A 272 19.32 -7.45 -10.27
CA VAL A 272 18.97 -7.09 -8.89
C VAL A 272 18.30 -8.29 -8.23
N SER A 273 19.09 -9.22 -7.72
CA SER A 273 18.61 -10.27 -6.81
C SER A 273 18.96 -9.91 -5.37
N SER A 274 18.03 -10.18 -4.46
CA SER A 274 18.12 -9.84 -3.03
C SER A 274 19.24 -10.55 -2.29
N THR A 275 19.88 -11.56 -2.90
CA THR A 275 20.67 -12.54 -2.15
C THR A 275 22.17 -12.53 -2.38
N GLU A 276 22.77 -11.83 -3.35
CA GLU A 276 24.22 -11.57 -3.37
C GLU A 276 24.62 -10.70 -4.58
N CYS A 277 24.85 -9.41 -4.35
CA CYS A 277 25.57 -8.57 -5.33
C CYS A 277 27.05 -8.48 -4.95
N LYS A 278 27.91 -9.27 -5.59
CA LYS A 278 29.37 -9.03 -5.56
C LYS A 278 29.77 -8.14 -6.73
N LEU A 279 29.66 -6.81 -6.60
CA LEU A 279 30.13 -5.86 -7.62
C LEU A 279 30.64 -4.55 -7.00
N SER A 280 31.72 -4.02 -7.59
CA SER A 280 32.49 -2.85 -7.14
C SER A 280 32.15 -1.59 -7.93
N GLY A 281 31.70 -0.52 -7.26
CA GLY A 281 31.46 0.83 -7.80
C GLY A 281 30.71 1.72 -6.79
N SER A 282 30.87 3.05 -6.84
CA SER A 282 30.28 3.99 -5.86
C SER A 282 28.76 4.18 -5.99
N ASP A 283 28.17 3.88 -7.13
CA ASP A 283 26.71 3.97 -7.36
C ASP A 283 26.00 2.63 -7.13
N VAL A 284 26.71 1.52 -7.33
CA VAL A 284 26.24 0.17 -6.99
C VAL A 284 26.01 0.04 -5.48
N SER A 285 26.82 0.74 -4.67
CA SER A 285 26.62 0.76 -3.22
C SER A 285 25.30 1.44 -2.80
N LYS A 286 24.82 2.46 -3.52
CA LYS A 286 23.57 3.18 -3.18
C LYS A 286 22.35 2.29 -3.34
N TRP A 287 22.29 1.53 -4.42
CA TRP A 287 21.21 0.58 -4.67
C TRP A 287 21.26 -0.61 -3.70
N GLN A 288 22.46 -1.11 -3.37
CA GLN A 288 22.62 -2.13 -2.34
C GLN A 288 22.16 -1.66 -0.96
N THR A 289 22.50 -0.42 -0.58
CA THR A 289 22.01 0.17 0.68
C THR A 289 20.50 0.30 0.68
N LEU A 290 19.91 0.75 -0.44
CA LEU A 290 18.45 0.85 -0.57
C LEU A 290 17.76 -0.50 -0.41
N ILE A 291 18.22 -1.54 -1.10
CA ILE A 291 17.62 -2.88 -1.02
C ILE A 291 17.74 -3.45 0.39
N LYS A 292 18.89 -3.22 1.04
CA LYS A 292 19.09 -3.64 2.42
C LYS A 292 18.13 -2.92 3.38
N GLU A 293 18.00 -1.61 3.26
CA GLU A 293 17.05 -0.86 4.11
C GLU A 293 15.60 -1.22 3.79
N ALA A 294 15.25 -1.45 2.53
CA ALA A 294 13.91 -1.88 2.15
C ALA A 294 13.55 -3.28 2.70
N THR A 295 14.49 -4.22 2.69
CA THR A 295 14.27 -5.57 3.26
C THR A 295 14.20 -5.52 4.79
N ASN A 296 15.05 -4.72 5.45
CA ASN A 296 14.96 -4.48 6.88
C ASN A 296 13.61 -3.89 7.27
N TYR A 297 13.18 -2.83 6.57
CA TYR A 297 11.89 -2.18 6.77
C TYR A 297 10.71 -3.15 6.58
N ALA A 298 10.74 -3.93 5.50
CA ALA A 298 9.72 -4.94 5.21
C ALA A 298 9.61 -5.98 6.33
N SER A 299 10.74 -6.43 6.90
CA SER A 299 10.74 -7.38 8.02
C SER A 299 10.16 -6.78 9.30
N GLY A 300 10.51 -5.52 9.63
CA GLY A 300 9.98 -4.80 10.79
C GLY A 300 8.48 -4.54 10.67
N MET A 301 8.02 -4.13 9.48
CA MET A 301 6.61 -3.90 9.20
C MET A 301 5.78 -5.19 9.32
N LYS A 302 6.28 -6.31 8.79
CA LYS A 302 5.63 -7.62 8.93
C LYS A 302 5.47 -8.00 10.41
N ALA A 303 6.50 -7.82 11.22
CA ALA A 303 6.42 -8.09 12.66
C ALA A 303 5.38 -7.20 13.35
N ALA A 304 5.34 -5.90 13.03
CA ALA A 304 4.34 -4.97 13.59
C ALA A 304 2.90 -5.36 13.22
N ILE A 305 2.67 -5.79 11.98
CA ILE A 305 1.35 -6.24 11.52
C ILE A 305 0.94 -7.55 12.20
N LEU A 306 1.85 -8.52 12.32
CA LEU A 306 1.58 -9.78 13.03
C LEU A 306 1.21 -9.53 14.49
N ASN A 307 1.98 -8.69 15.19
CA ASN A 307 1.68 -8.30 16.56
C ASN A 307 0.28 -7.65 16.66
N ALA A 308 -0.09 -6.78 15.72
CA ALA A 308 -1.42 -6.17 15.69
C ALA A 308 -2.53 -7.21 15.44
N LEU A 309 -2.30 -8.21 14.59
CA LEU A 309 -3.25 -9.30 14.35
C LEU A 309 -3.41 -10.21 15.59
N ASP A 310 -2.34 -10.47 16.33
CA ASP A 310 -2.41 -11.27 17.56
C ASP A 310 -3.17 -10.54 18.68
N THR A 311 -3.01 -9.21 18.77
CA THR A 311 -3.80 -8.39 19.72
C THR A 311 -5.30 -8.34 19.38
N MET A 312 -5.68 -8.64 18.13
CA MET A 312 -7.07 -8.79 17.72
C MET A 312 -7.66 -10.12 18.17
N VAL A 313 -6.91 -11.23 18.04
CA VAL A 313 -7.41 -12.58 18.39
C VAL A 313 -7.63 -12.74 19.90
N THR A 314 -6.88 -11.96 20.70
CA THR A 314 -6.94 -12.00 22.16
C THR A 314 -8.05 -11.14 22.77
N LYS A 315 -8.74 -10.30 21.97
CA LYS A 315 -9.84 -9.44 22.39
C LYS A 315 -11.19 -10.01 21.96
#